data_AF-A0A412W729-F1
#
_entry.id   AF-A0A412W729-F1
#
_cell.length_a   1.000
_cell.length_b   1.000
_cell.length_c   1.000
_cell.angle_alpha   90.00
_cell.angle_beta   90.00
_cell.angle_gamma   90.00
#
_symmetry.space_group_name_H-M   'P 1'
#
loop_
_entity.id
_entity.type
_entity.pdbx_description
1 polymer ?
#
loop_
_entity_poly.entity_id
_entity_poly.type
_entity_poly.pdbx_seq_one_letter_code
_entity_poly.pdbx_strand_id
1 'polypeptide(L)'
;MIGLIVKYMDKIYKVGTPGEGVTLSSCIVRKEFILEAGGMQHGFVGIFRNLREGIEFEVEVAEFDKASEPLSETNQPIIDPDYPHEEDPDWKLKHFRKLEKILKEEGLLD
;
A
#
# COMPACT_ATOMS: atom_id res chain seq x y z
N MET A 1 -0.87 -5.45 -25.76
CA MET A 1 -0.67 -4.23 -24.92
C MET A 1 0.61 -4.41 -24.13
N ILE A 2 1.49 -3.41 -24.11
CA ILE A 2 2.73 -3.45 -23.31
C ILE A 2 2.44 -2.90 -21.91
N GLY A 3 2.87 -3.61 -20.88
CA GLY A 3 2.70 -3.22 -19.47
C GLY A 3 3.69 -3.95 -18.55
N LEU A 4 3.34 -4.08 -17.27
CA LEU A 4 4.16 -4.77 -16.27
C LEU A 4 3.51 -6.10 -15.87
N ILE A 5 4.29 -7.17 -15.84
CA ILE A 5 3.94 -8.39 -15.12
C ILE A 5 4.64 -8.34 -13.77
N VAL A 6 3.86 -8.22 -12.71
CA VAL A 6 4.35 -8.26 -11.32
C VAL A 6 4.06 -9.63 -10.74
N LYS A 7 5.08 -10.33 -10.26
CA LYS A 7 4.92 -11.59 -9.54
C LYS A 7 5.24 -11.39 -8.07
N TYR A 8 4.35 -11.87 -7.22
CA TYR A 8 4.54 -11.83 -5.78
C TYR A 8 3.90 -13.07 -5.17
N MET A 9 4.70 -13.86 -4.44
CA MET A 9 4.30 -15.18 -3.95
C MET A 9 3.78 -16.05 -5.11
N ASP A 10 2.57 -16.61 -4.98
CA ASP A 10 1.88 -17.43 -5.98
C ASP A 10 1.02 -16.59 -6.96
N LYS A 11 1.04 -15.26 -6.85
CA LYS A 11 0.21 -14.38 -7.67
C LYS A 11 0.99 -13.72 -8.81
N ILE A 12 0.30 -13.59 -9.94
CA ILE A 12 0.78 -12.91 -11.14
C ILE A 12 -0.22 -11.81 -11.50
N TYR A 13 0.26 -10.57 -11.56
CA TYR A 13 -0.52 -9.38 -11.89
C TYR A 13 -0.06 -8.83 -13.23
N LYS A 14 -0.95 -8.82 -14.23
CA LYS A 14 -0.74 -8.15 -15.51
C LYS A 14 -1.27 -6.72 -15.40
N VAL A 15 -0.36 -5.79 -15.13
CA VAL A 15 -0.65 -4.37 -14.90
C VAL A 15 -0.54 -3.62 -16.23
N GLY A 16 -1.68 -3.23 -16.78
CA GLY A 16 -1.73 -2.54 -18.06
C GLY A 16 -3.04 -1.79 -18.25
N THR A 17 -2.96 -0.58 -18.78
CA THR A 17 -4.12 0.23 -19.15
C THR A 17 -3.98 0.66 -20.62
N PRO A 18 -4.91 0.28 -21.52
CA PRO A 18 -4.79 0.60 -22.94
C PRO A 18 -4.69 2.11 -23.19
N GLY A 19 -3.65 2.55 -23.90
CA GLY A 19 -3.45 3.96 -24.25
C GLY A 19 -2.98 4.85 -23.10
N GLU A 20 -2.73 4.30 -21.91
CA GLU A 20 -2.21 5.01 -20.75
C GLU A 20 -0.87 4.42 -20.28
N GLY A 21 -0.16 5.17 -19.44
CA GLY A 21 1.04 4.67 -18.76
C GLY A 21 0.69 3.81 -17.54
N VAL A 22 1.65 3.00 -17.12
CA VAL A 22 1.60 2.26 -15.86
C VAL A 22 2.77 2.67 -14.96
N THR A 23 2.55 2.60 -13.65
CA THR A 23 3.55 2.87 -12.63
C THR A 23 3.72 1.66 -11.73
N LEU A 24 4.93 1.53 -11.20
CA LEU A 24 5.25 0.63 -10.10
C LEU A 24 6.04 1.42 -9.06
N SER A 25 5.61 1.32 -7.81
CA SER A 25 6.23 1.95 -6.66
C SER A 25 6.53 0.87 -5.63
N SER A 26 7.79 0.79 -5.20
CA SER A 26 8.18 -0.01 -4.05
C SER A 26 8.85 0.91 -3.03
N CYS A 27 8.39 0.88 -1.79
CA CYS A 27 8.94 1.72 -0.75
C CYS A 27 9.10 0.97 0.58
N ILE A 28 10.12 1.41 1.32
CA ILE A 28 10.36 1.00 2.70
C ILE A 28 10.25 2.24 3.57
N VAL A 29 9.27 2.25 4.48
CA VAL A 29 8.98 3.42 5.31
C VAL A 29 8.49 2.95 6.68
N ARG A 30 8.95 3.56 7.78
CA ARG A 30 8.43 3.30 9.15
C ARG A 30 8.35 1.81 9.56
N LYS A 31 9.28 0.97 9.07
CA LYS A 31 9.30 -0.51 9.23
C LYS A 31 8.18 -1.24 8.48
N GLU A 32 7.71 -0.66 7.40
CA GLU A 32 6.76 -1.23 6.45
C GLU A 32 7.44 -1.41 5.10
N PHE A 33 6.99 -2.40 4.34
CA PHE A 33 7.26 -2.57 2.92
C PHE A 33 5.94 -2.40 2.17
N ILE A 34 5.95 -1.54 1.16
CA ILE A 34 4.80 -1.27 0.31
C ILE A 34 5.20 -1.54 -1.14
N LEU A 35 4.39 -2.31 -1.86
CA LEU A 35 4.48 -2.48 -3.31
C LEU A 35 3.13 -2.19 -3.94
N GLU A 36 3.11 -1.20 -4.82
CA GLU A 36 1.93 -0.76 -5.54
C GLU A 36 2.22 -0.69 -7.03
N ALA A 37 1.27 -1.10 -7.85
CA ALA A 37 1.38 -0.95 -9.30
C ALA A 37 0.01 -0.73 -9.92
N GLY A 38 -0.06 0.21 -10.87
CA GLY A 38 -1.31 0.54 -11.54
C GLY A 38 -1.20 1.51 -12.70
N GLY A 39 -2.33 1.79 -13.33
CA GLY A 39 -2.48 2.88 -14.29
C GLY A 39 -2.96 4.16 -13.59
N MET A 40 -3.19 5.24 -14.35
CA MET A 40 -3.64 6.51 -13.79
C MET A 40 -4.97 6.43 -13.04
N GLN A 41 -5.86 5.52 -13.44
CA GLN A 41 -7.22 5.41 -12.91
C GLN A 41 -7.43 4.21 -11.97
N HIS A 42 -6.58 3.19 -12.05
CA HIS A 42 -6.80 1.91 -11.39
C HIS A 42 -5.50 1.31 -10.85
N GLY A 43 -5.51 0.93 -9.57
CA GLY A 43 -4.49 0.07 -8.97
C GLY A 43 -4.76 -1.39 -9.30
N PHE A 44 -3.71 -2.17 -9.55
CA PHE A 44 -3.79 -3.62 -9.82
C PHE A 44 -3.04 -4.43 -8.75
N VAL A 45 -1.98 -3.84 -8.18
CA VAL A 45 -1.18 -4.41 -7.10
C VAL A 45 -1.24 -3.46 -5.93
N GLY A 46 -1.57 -4.00 -4.75
CA GLY A 46 -1.44 -3.34 -3.46
C GLY A 46 -0.97 -4.37 -2.45
N ILE A 47 0.26 -4.22 -1.99
CA ILE A 47 0.92 -5.16 -1.07
C ILE A 47 1.55 -4.36 0.05
N PHE A 48 1.07 -4.61 1.26
CA PHE A 48 1.39 -3.87 2.47
C PHE A 48 1.88 -4.88 3.51
N ARG A 49 3.19 -4.93 3.77
CA ARG A 49 3.82 -5.90 4.66
C ARG A 49 4.59 -5.21 5.77
N ASN A 50 4.65 -5.86 6.92
CA ASN A 50 5.66 -5.51 7.92
C ASN A 50 7.05 -5.80 7.33
N LEU A 51 7.98 -4.83 7.47
CA LEU A 51 9.32 -4.95 6.92
C LEU A 51 10.06 -6.12 7.59
N ARG A 52 10.51 -7.06 6.76
CA ARG A 52 11.32 -8.21 7.18
C ARG A 52 12.19 -8.67 6.01
N GLU A 53 13.25 -9.40 6.33
CA GLU A 53 14.08 -10.06 5.33
C GLU A 53 13.29 -11.14 4.58
N GLY A 54 13.66 -11.40 3.32
CA GLY A 54 13.05 -12.43 2.48
C GLY A 54 11.74 -12.02 1.79
N ILE A 55 11.40 -10.73 1.74
CA ILE A 55 10.33 -10.24 0.86
C ILE A 55 10.89 -10.17 -0.57
N GLU A 56 10.32 -10.97 -1.47
CA GLU A 56 10.72 -11.07 -2.87
C GLU A 56 9.55 -10.74 -3.80
N PHE A 57 9.84 -10.02 -4.87
CA PHE A 57 8.92 -9.76 -5.97
C PHE A 57 9.69 -9.66 -7.28
N GLU A 58 9.05 -10.02 -8.38
CA GLU A 58 9.61 -9.89 -9.72
C GLU A 58 8.77 -8.93 -10.55
N VAL A 59 9.44 -8.18 -11.42
CA VAL A 59 8.79 -7.28 -12.37
C VAL A 59 9.38 -7.50 -13.74
N GLU A 60 8.51 -7.68 -14.73
CA GLU A 60 8.87 -7.85 -16.12
C GLU A 60 8.07 -6.85 -16.97
N VAL A 61 8.71 -6.19 -17.93
CA VAL A 61 8.00 -5.44 -18.98
C VAL A 61 7.65 -6.42 -20.08
N ALA A 62 6.36 -6.61 -20.35
CA ALA A 62 5.89 -7.62 -21.30
C ALA A 62 4.67 -7.15 -22.09
N GLU A 63 4.43 -7.81 -23.22
CA GLU A 63 3.20 -7.66 -23.98
C GLU A 63 2.18 -8.76 -23.61
N PHE A 64 0.93 -8.36 -23.42
CA PHE A 64 -0.20 -9.25 -23.14
C PHE A 64 -1.52 -8.69 -23.67
N ASP A 65 -2.48 -9.59 -23.90
CA ASP A 65 -3.78 -9.23 -24.50
C ASP A 65 -4.74 -8.59 -23.48
N LYS A 66 -4.71 -9.07 -22.24
CA LYS A 66 -5.63 -8.65 -21.17
C LYS A 66 -4.89 -8.41 -19.86
N ALA A 67 -5.19 -7.29 -19.21
CA ALA A 67 -4.76 -6.99 -17.85
C ALA A 67 -5.49 -7.86 -16.81
N SER A 68 -4.91 -7.94 -15.61
CA SER A 68 -5.56 -8.54 -14.44
C SER A 68 -6.76 -7.70 -14.01
N GLU A 69 -7.60 -8.25 -13.13
CA GLU A 69 -8.66 -7.45 -12.50
C GLU A 69 -8.03 -6.36 -11.62
N PRO A 70 -8.50 -5.11 -11.68
CA PRO A 70 -8.03 -4.05 -10.81
C PRO A 70 -8.45 -4.32 -9.35
N LEU A 71 -7.80 -3.64 -8.42
CA LEU A 71 -8.18 -3.64 -7.01
C LEU A 71 -9.62 -3.14 -6.86
N SER A 72 -10.40 -3.84 -6.05
CA SER A 72 -11.81 -3.58 -5.83
C SER A 72 -12.27 -4.14 -4.48
N GLU A 73 -13.55 -3.99 -4.16
CA GLU A 73 -14.13 -4.60 -2.96
C GLU A 73 -13.95 -6.13 -2.91
N THR A 74 -13.93 -6.79 -4.07
CA THR A 74 -13.77 -8.24 -4.18
C THR A 74 -12.34 -8.67 -4.50
N ASN A 75 -11.49 -7.76 -4.98
CA ASN A 75 -10.09 -7.99 -5.28
C ASN A 75 -9.22 -7.09 -4.39
N GLN A 76 -9.14 -7.47 -3.12
CA GLN A 76 -8.49 -6.69 -2.07
C GLN A 76 -6.95 -6.77 -2.14
N PRO A 77 -6.24 -5.74 -1.65
CA PRO A 77 -4.79 -5.79 -1.48
C PRO A 77 -4.34 -6.88 -0.49
N ILE A 78 -3.06 -7.26 -0.58
CA ILE A 78 -2.44 -8.14 0.41
C ILE A 78 -1.93 -7.28 1.56
N ILE A 79 -2.48 -7.46 2.75
CA ILE A 79 -2.09 -6.71 3.96
C ILE A 79 -1.67 -7.73 5.04
N ASP A 80 -0.55 -7.48 5.71
CA ASP A 80 -0.19 -8.24 6.92
C ASP A 80 -1.25 -8.03 8.02
N PRO A 81 -1.65 -9.05 8.81
CA PRO A 81 -2.68 -8.88 9.85
C PRO A 81 -2.33 -7.83 10.91
N ASP A 82 -1.03 -7.70 11.22
CA ASP A 82 -0.50 -6.71 12.15
C ASP A 82 0.07 -5.49 11.41
N TYR A 83 -0.26 -5.31 10.12
CA TYR A 83 0.12 -4.10 9.39
C TYR A 83 -0.52 -2.90 10.09
N PRO A 84 0.20 -1.81 10.36
CA PRO A 84 -0.36 -0.66 11.02
C PRO A 84 -1.53 -0.12 10.18
N HIS A 85 -2.75 -0.41 10.61
CA HIS A 85 -3.88 0.38 10.18
C HIS A 85 -3.68 1.76 10.82
N GLU A 86 -3.77 2.84 10.05
CA GLU A 86 -4.10 4.15 10.64
C GLU A 86 -5.53 4.02 11.18
N GLU A 87 -5.68 3.35 12.31
CA GLU A 87 -6.94 2.78 12.79
C GLU A 87 -7.82 3.83 13.50
N ASP A 88 -7.40 5.09 13.47
CA ASP A 88 -8.17 6.19 13.98
C ASP A 88 -7.74 7.48 13.29
N PRO A 89 -8.53 8.05 12.35
CA PRO A 89 -8.26 9.36 11.76
C PRO A 89 -8.01 10.45 12.82
N ASP A 90 -8.59 10.26 14.00
CA ASP A 90 -8.47 11.16 15.14
C ASP A 90 -7.33 10.77 16.10
N TRP A 91 -6.46 9.80 15.78
CA TRP A 91 -5.41 9.34 16.70
C TRP A 91 -4.52 10.50 17.16
N LYS A 92 -4.23 11.45 16.25
CA LYS A 92 -3.48 12.67 16.56
C LYS A 92 -4.26 13.58 17.50
N LEU A 93 -5.57 13.72 17.28
CA LEU A 93 -6.45 14.52 18.14
C LEU A 93 -6.59 13.89 19.52
N LYS A 94 -6.79 12.57 19.62
CA LYS A 94 -6.84 11.85 20.90
C LYS A 94 -5.52 11.93 21.64
N HIS A 95 -4.40 11.78 20.93
CA HIS A 95 -3.06 11.94 21.52
C HIS A 95 -2.83 13.37 22.00
N PHE A 96 -3.24 14.37 21.22
CA PHE A 96 -3.21 15.78 21.63
C PHE A 96 -4.04 16.02 22.89
N ARG A 97 -5.30 15.55 22.95
CA ARG A 97 -6.16 15.71 24.13
C ARG A 97 -5.59 15.02 25.37
N LYS A 98 -4.91 13.89 25.20
CA LYS A 98 -4.19 13.21 26.29
C LYS A 98 -3.04 14.06 26.82
N LEU A 99 -2.22 14.64 25.93
CA LEU A 99 -1.14 15.55 26.32
C LEU A 99 -1.68 16.84 26.95
N GLU A 100 -2.73 17.43 26.37
CA GLU A 100 -3.41 18.62 26.91
C GLU A 100 -3.86 18.38 28.35
N LYS A 101 -4.48 17.23 28.63
CA LYS A 101 -4.91 16.87 29.97
C LYS A 101 -3.74 16.77 30.96
N ILE A 102 -2.66 16.09 30.59
CA ILE A 102 -1.46 15.97 31.44
C ILE A 102 -0.88 17.35 31.73
N LEU A 103 -0.75 18.20 30.71
CA LEU A 103 -0.17 19.53 30.87
C LEU A 103 -1.05 20.44 31.76
N LYS A 104 -2.38 20.29 31.69
CA LYS A 104 -3.32 20.96 32.61
C LYS A 104 -3.20 20.45 34.04
N GLU A 105 -3.09 19.14 34.23
CA GLU A 105 -2.89 18.52 35.55
C GLU A 105 -1.57 18.96 36.20
N GLU A 106 -0.52 19.14 35.41
CA GLU A 106 0.80 19.63 35.85
C GLU A 106 0.88 21.16 35.97
N GLY A 107 -0.20 21.89 35.67
CA GLY A 107 -0.24 23.37 35.74
C GLY A 107 0.65 24.08 34.70
N LEU A 108 0.99 23.38 33.61
CA LEU A 108 1.79 23.89 32.49
C LEU A 108 0.93 24.48 31.36
N LEU A 109 -0.38 24.28 31.43
CA LEU A 109 -1.41 24.79 30.51
C LEU A 109 -2.68 25.11 31.31
N ASP A 110 -3.36 26.19 30.93
CA ASP A 110 -4.66 26.60 31.50
C ASP A 110 -5.83 25.79 30.90
#